data_AF-A0A955P0E0-F1
#
_entry.id   AF-A0A955P0E0-F1
#
_cell.length_a   1.000
_cell.length_b   1.000
_cell.length_c   1.000
_cell.angle_alpha   90.00
_cell.angle_beta   90.00
_cell.angle_gamma   90.00
#
_symmetry.space_group_name_H-M   'P 1'
#
loop_
_entity.id
_entity.type
_entity.pdbx_description
1 polymer ?
#
loop_
_entity_poly.entity_id
_entity_poly.type
_entity_poly.pdbx_seq_one_letter_code
_entity_poly.pdbx_strand_id
1 'polypeptide(L)'
;MDPIQEKIHQSRRDFLATGASGLGGMALLSMLARDGLFGGSASAQSDIINPLAPKPPHFAPKAKACIFIFMAGAPSQVDLFDPKPKLNELDGQKMPDSMTENVRFAFIQKDTAV
;
A
#
# COMPACT_ATOMS: atom_id res chain seq x y z
N MET A 1 -49.45 -14.10 44.92
CA MET A 1 -49.33 -13.87 43.46
C MET A 1 -48.26 -14.80 42.96
N ASP A 2 -48.56 -15.64 41.97
CA ASP A 2 -47.63 -16.68 41.52
C ASP A 2 -46.43 -16.05 40.78
N PRO A 3 -45.18 -16.35 41.19
CA PRO A 3 -43.97 -15.74 40.63
C PRO A 3 -43.75 -16.08 39.13
N ILE A 4 -44.47 -17.07 38.60
CA ILE A 4 -44.45 -17.45 37.19
C ILE A 4 -45.23 -16.45 36.33
N GLN A 5 -46.30 -15.85 36.87
CA GLN A 5 -47.16 -14.90 36.16
C GLN A 5 -46.51 -13.51 36.03
N GLU A 6 -45.69 -13.10 37.01
CA GLU A 6 -44.97 -11.83 37.00
C GLU A 6 -43.89 -11.78 35.89
N LYS A 7 -43.28 -12.92 35.58
CA LYS A 7 -42.31 -13.06 34.48
C LYS A 7 -42.94 -12.87 33.09
N ILE A 8 -44.25 -13.08 32.95
CA ILE A 8 -45.01 -12.95 31.70
C ILE A 8 -45.43 -11.49 31.46
N HIS A 9 -45.44 -10.64 32.50
CA HIS A 9 -45.81 -9.22 32.43
C HIS A 9 -44.61 -8.27 32.48
N GLN A 10 -43.49 -8.60 31.82
CA GLN A 10 -42.47 -7.59 31.55
C GLN A 10 -43.04 -6.56 30.56
N SER A 11 -43.10 -5.29 30.97
CA SER A 11 -43.56 -4.24 30.08
C SER A 11 -42.55 -4.09 28.92
N ARG A 12 -43.03 -3.75 27.72
CA ARG A 12 -42.15 -3.49 26.55
C ARG A 12 -41.04 -2.48 26.88
N ARG A 13 -41.31 -1.56 27.81
CA ARG A 13 -40.38 -0.55 28.29
C ARG A 13 -39.24 -1.16 29.07
N ASP A 14 -39.52 -2.10 29.98
CA ASP A 14 -38.49 -2.76 30.79
C ASP A 14 -37.62 -3.68 29.94
N PHE A 15 -38.23 -4.37 28.96
CA PHE A 15 -37.50 -5.17 27.98
C PHE A 15 -36.55 -4.31 27.14
N LEU A 16 -37.02 -3.18 26.61
CA LEU A 16 -36.18 -2.28 25.81
C LEU A 16 -35.10 -1.58 26.66
N ALA A 17 -35.43 -1.16 27.89
CA ALA A 17 -34.46 -0.54 28.79
C ALA A 17 -33.33 -1.50 29.17
N THR A 18 -33.66 -2.76 29.46
CA THR A 18 -32.68 -3.78 29.84
C THR A 18 -31.89 -4.29 28.63
N GLY A 19 -32.56 -4.57 27.51
CA GLY A 19 -31.93 -5.06 26.28
C GLY A 19 -31.02 -4.04 25.61
N ALA A 20 -31.42 -2.77 25.55
CA ALA A 20 -30.59 -1.70 24.99
C ALA A 20 -29.30 -1.49 25.79
N SER A 21 -29.37 -1.66 27.12
CA SER A 21 -28.19 -1.59 27.99
C SER A 21 -27.17 -2.72 27.69
N GLY A 22 -27.66 -3.92 27.36
CA GLY A 22 -26.80 -5.04 26.96
C GLY A 22 -26.09 -4.81 25.62
N LEU A 23 -26.81 -4.30 24.61
CA LEU A 23 -26.23 -4.00 23.29
C LEU A 23 -25.21 -2.85 23.35
N GLY A 24 -25.49 -1.81 24.14
CA GLY A 24 -24.53 -0.73 24.39
C GLY A 24 -23.26 -1.22 25.07
N GLY A 25 -23.38 -2.14 26.03
CA GLY A 25 -22.23 -2.79 26.68
C GLY A 25 -21.36 -3.57 25.69
N MET A 26 -21.95 -4.30 24.74
CA MET A 26 -21.20 -5.01 23.69
C MET A 26 -20.48 -4.05 22.73
N ALA A 27 -21.12 -2.94 22.36
CA ALA A 27 -20.50 -1.93 21.51
C ALA A 27 -19.31 -1.25 22.21
N LEU A 28 -19.46 -0.89 23.49
CA LEU A 28 -18.39 -0.32 24.31
C LEU A 28 -17.24 -1.31 24.49
N LEU A 29 -17.54 -2.59 24.74
CA LEU A 29 -16.55 -3.65 24.84
C LEU A 29 -15.75 -3.80 23.52
N SER A 30 -16.45 -3.72 22.38
CA SER A 30 -15.79 -3.76 21.06
C SER A 30 -14.87 -2.57 20.82
N MET A 31 -15.27 -1.36 21.24
CA MET A 31 -14.41 -0.16 21.16
C MET A 31 -13.19 -0.26 22.08
N LEU A 32 -13.37 -0.62 23.36
CA LEU A 32 -12.25 -0.80 24.30
C LEU A 32 -11.27 -1.90 23.86
N ALA A 33 -11.78 -2.95 23.20
CA ALA A 33 -10.94 -4.00 22.63
C ALA A 33 -10.11 -3.51 21.42
N ARG A 34 -10.67 -2.63 20.59
CA ARG A 34 -9.94 -1.97 19.50
C ARG A 34 -8.90 -0.98 20.02
N ASP A 35 -9.22 -0.27 21.10
CA ASP A 35 -8.34 0.70 21.76
C ASP A 35 -7.24 0.03 22.61
N GLY A 36 -7.21 -1.31 22.67
CA GLY A 36 -6.16 -2.07 23.36
C GLY A 36 -6.20 -1.96 24.89
N LEU A 37 -7.34 -1.53 25.45
CA LEU A 37 -7.49 -1.31 26.89
C LEU A 37 -7.65 -2.62 27.69
N PHE A 38 -7.98 -3.73 27.01
CA PHE A 38 -7.85 -5.07 27.58
C PHE A 38 -6.40 -5.52 27.42
N GLY A 39 -5.69 -5.69 28.54
CA GLY A 39 -4.26 -6.05 28.63
C GLY A 39 -3.90 -7.45 28.13
N GLY A 40 -4.29 -7.78 26.91
CA GLY A 40 -3.97 -9.00 26.22
C GLY A 40 -4.48 -8.89 24.79
N SER A 41 -3.56 -8.94 23.82
CA SER A 41 -3.83 -8.93 22.40
C SER A 41 -4.83 -10.03 22.02
N ALA A 42 -6.12 -9.72 22.05
CA ALA A 42 -7.16 -10.51 21.41
C ALA A 42 -7.24 -10.18 19.91
N SER A 43 -6.09 -10.03 19.26
CA SER A 43 -5.94 -10.53 17.90
C SER A 43 -5.56 -12.00 18.01
N ALA A 44 -6.48 -12.83 18.52
CA ALA A 44 -6.45 -14.25 18.26
C ALA A 44 -6.82 -14.47 16.78
N GLN A 45 -5.98 -13.98 15.88
CA GLN A 45 -5.87 -14.51 14.53
C GLN A 45 -5.05 -15.80 14.67
N SER A 46 -5.66 -16.80 15.29
CA SER A 46 -5.17 -18.17 15.33
C SER A 46 -5.41 -18.80 13.97
N ASP A 47 -4.66 -18.36 12.98
CA ASP A 47 -4.47 -19.07 11.72
C ASP A 47 -2.98 -18.98 11.39
N ILE A 48 -2.19 -19.77 12.13
CA ILE A 48 -0.78 -20.05 11.77
C ILE A 48 -0.83 -20.92 10.52
N ILE A 49 -1.11 -20.31 9.36
CA ILE A 49 -1.03 -20.96 8.05
C ILE A 49 0.45 -21.12 7.64
N ASN A 50 1.37 -20.38 8.26
CA ASN A 50 2.80 -20.49 8.00
C ASN A 50 3.65 -20.01 9.20
N PRO A 51 4.44 -20.87 9.87
CA PRO A 51 5.33 -20.47 10.97
C PRO A 51 6.49 -19.56 10.54
N LEU A 52 6.75 -19.44 9.23
CA LEU A 52 7.71 -18.51 8.64
C LEU A 52 7.04 -17.21 8.14
N ALA A 53 5.74 -17.01 8.42
CA ALA A 53 5.07 -15.78 8.04
C ALA A 53 5.75 -14.56 8.70
N PRO A 54 5.95 -13.46 7.95
CA PRO A 54 6.48 -12.22 8.51
C PRO A 54 5.61 -11.73 9.68
N LYS A 55 6.24 -11.49 10.84
CA LYS A 55 5.56 -10.89 12.00
C LYS A 55 5.34 -9.40 11.77
N PRO A 56 4.23 -8.84 12.29
CA PRO A 56 4.04 -7.40 12.27
C PRO A 56 5.18 -6.69 13.04
N PRO A 57 5.69 -5.55 12.55
CA PRO A 57 6.72 -4.79 13.25
C PRO A 57 6.16 -4.18 14.54
N HIS A 58 7.02 -3.96 15.53
CA HIS A 58 6.62 -3.34 16.81
C HIS A 58 6.22 -1.86 16.66
N PHE A 59 6.64 -1.19 15.59
CA PHE A 59 6.36 0.21 15.31
C PHE A 59 5.80 0.39 13.90
N ALA A 60 5.01 1.45 13.70
CA ALA A 60 4.54 1.83 12.38
C ALA A 60 5.74 2.09 11.45
N PRO A 61 5.76 1.51 10.23
CA PRO A 61 6.84 1.72 9.28
C PRO A 61 6.89 3.20 8.88
N LYS A 62 8.11 3.75 8.81
CA LYS A 62 8.37 5.09 8.28
C LYS A 62 9.00 4.96 6.91
N ALA A 63 8.52 5.74 5.94
CA ALA A 63 9.16 5.81 4.63
C ALA A 63 10.59 6.38 4.77
N LYS A 64 11.58 5.67 4.22
CA LYS A 64 12.99 6.09 4.25
C LYS A 64 13.34 7.03 3.09
N ALA A 65 12.71 6.84 1.93
CA ALA A 65 12.89 7.67 0.75
C ALA A 65 11.61 7.66 -0.11
N CYS A 66 11.35 8.79 -0.78
CA CYS A 66 10.35 8.89 -1.85
C CYS A 66 11.12 9.24 -3.13
N ILE A 67 11.27 8.27 -4.04
CA ILE A 67 11.97 8.46 -5.31
C ILE A 67 10.92 8.77 -6.38
N PHE A 68 10.91 10.00 -6.88
CA PHE A 68 10.02 10.44 -7.95
C PHE A 68 10.84 10.73 -9.21
N ILE A 69 10.61 9.95 -10.26
CA ILE A 69 11.26 10.12 -11.56
C ILE A 69 10.23 10.71 -12.51
N PHE A 70 10.35 12.00 -12.81
CA PHE A 70 9.49 12.69 -13.76
C PHE A 70 10.10 12.64 -15.16
N MET A 71 9.48 11.88 -16.06
CA MET A 71 9.88 11.78 -17.46
C MET A 71 8.84 12.51 -18.30
N ALA A 72 9.15 13.74 -18.73
CA ALA A 72 8.23 14.55 -19.53
C ALA A 72 8.01 13.90 -20.90
N GLY A 73 6.76 13.55 -21.23
CA GLY A 73 6.37 13.02 -22.53
C GLY A 73 6.42 11.50 -22.65
N ALA A 74 7.46 10.84 -22.13
CA ALA A 74 7.60 9.39 -21.95
C ALA A 74 9.04 9.11 -21.50
N PRO A 75 9.34 7.92 -20.95
CA PRO A 75 10.72 7.45 -20.95
C PRO A 75 11.27 7.40 -22.37
N SER A 76 12.42 8.05 -22.63
CA SER A 76 13.12 7.91 -23.91
C SER A 76 13.37 6.42 -24.15
N GLN A 77 13.18 5.94 -25.38
CA GLN A 77 13.51 4.56 -25.74
C GLN A 77 14.96 4.20 -25.38
N VAL A 78 15.85 5.21 -25.39
CA VAL A 78 17.26 5.08 -25.01
C VAL A 78 17.42 4.88 -23.49
N ASP A 79 16.55 5.51 -22.68
CA ASP A 79 16.56 5.50 -21.21
C ASP A 79 15.90 4.26 -20.58
N LEU A 80 15.25 3.39 -21.37
CA LEU A 80 14.69 2.12 -20.87
C LEU A 80 15.79 1.12 -20.52
N PHE A 81 15.53 0.29 -19.51
CA PHE A 81 16.41 -0.78 -19.02
C PHE A 81 16.56 -1.99 -19.95
N ASP A 82 16.14 -1.88 -21.20
CA ASP A 82 16.35 -2.93 -22.18
C ASP A 82 17.82 -2.94 -22.63
N PRO A 83 18.48 -4.12 -22.66
CA PRO A 83 19.86 -4.24 -23.13
C PRO A 83 19.94 -3.88 -24.62
N LYS A 84 20.86 -2.96 -24.95
CA LYS A 84 21.08 -2.45 -26.31
C LYS A 84 22.47 -2.88 -26.82
N PRO A 85 22.66 -4.16 -27.20
CA PRO A 85 23.97 -4.68 -27.57
C PRO A 85 24.60 -3.88 -28.71
N LYS A 86 23.80 -3.47 -29.71
CA LYS A 86 24.30 -2.71 -30.84
C LYS A 86 24.72 -1.28 -30.49
N LEU A 87 24.06 -0.66 -29.49
CA LEU A 87 24.44 0.66 -29.00
C LEU A 87 25.78 0.58 -28.26
N ASN A 88 25.98 -0.47 -27.47
CA ASN A 88 27.26 -0.72 -26.79
C ASN A 88 28.41 -0.96 -27.78
N GLU A 89 28.15 -1.67 -28.89
CA GLU A 89 29.15 -1.90 -29.94
C GLU A 89 29.56 -0.61 -30.66
N LEU A 90 28.60 0.29 -30.88
CA LEU A 90 28.77 1.52 -31.65
C LEU A 90 29.11 2.73 -30.78
N ASP A 91 29.23 2.55 -29.46
CA ASP A 91 29.58 3.61 -28.53
C ASP A 91 30.95 4.23 -28.89
N GLY A 92 31.00 5.56 -29.01
CA GLY A 92 32.21 6.29 -29.38
C GLY A 92 32.60 6.22 -30.87
N GLN A 93 31.81 5.57 -31.74
CA GLN A 93 32.09 5.53 -33.17
C GLN A 93 31.53 6.75 -33.91
N LYS A 94 32.29 7.29 -34.86
CA LYS A 94 31.84 8.43 -35.67
C LYS A 94 30.58 8.06 -36.46
N MET A 95 29.59 8.97 -36.48
CA MET A 95 28.38 8.77 -37.28
C MET A 95 28.74 8.62 -38.77
N PRO A 96 28.14 7.63 -39.47
CA PRO A 96 28.42 7.42 -40.88
C PRO A 96 28.00 8.62 -41.73
N ASP A 97 28.82 8.95 -42.73
CA ASP A 97 28.64 10.15 -43.56
C ASP A 97 27.28 10.17 -44.28
N SER A 98 26.73 9.00 -44.61
CA SER A 98 25.39 8.85 -45.18
C SER A 98 24.26 9.43 -44.33
N MET A 99 24.46 9.57 -43.01
CA MET A 99 23.49 10.11 -42.06
C MET A 99 23.72 11.59 -41.74
N THR A 100 24.89 12.16 -42.09
CA THR A 100 25.28 13.54 -41.76
C THR A 100 25.27 14.48 -42.96
N GLU A 101 25.31 13.97 -44.20
CA GLU A 101 25.36 14.78 -45.42
C GLU A 101 24.17 15.77 -45.53
N ASN A 102 22.94 15.28 -45.39
CA ASN A 102 21.73 16.06 -45.65
C ASN A 102 21.07 16.65 -44.39
N VAL A 103 21.67 16.48 -43.22
CA VAL A 103 21.10 16.93 -41.94
C VAL A 103 21.82 18.17 -41.43
N ARG A 104 21.06 19.21 -41.06
CA ARG A 104 21.59 20.39 -40.38
C ARG A 104 21.34 20.26 -38.89
N PHE A 105 22.39 19.92 -38.15
CA PHE A 105 22.34 19.90 -36.69
C PHE A 105 22.33 21.33 -36.14
N ALA A 106 21.53 21.58 -35.11
CA ALA A 106 21.41 22.91 -34.51
C ALA A 106 22.63 23.31 -33.66
N PHE A 107 23.30 22.34 -33.04
CA PHE A 107 24.34 22.60 -32.03
C PHE A 107 25.62 21.75 -32.19
N ILE A 108 25.65 20.78 -33.10
CA ILE A 108 26.75 19.82 -33.24
C ILE A 108 27.46 20.02 -34.59
N GLN A 109 28.79 20.01 -34.59
CA GLN A 109 29.59 20.02 -35.81
C GLN A 109 29.57 18.63 -36.45
N LYS A 110 29.39 18.56 -37.78
CA LYS A 110 29.29 17.28 -38.51
C LYS A 110 30.53 16.42 -38.33
N ASP A 111 31.68 17.07 -38.19
CA ASP A 111 33.01 16.50 -38.13
C ASP A 111 33.26 15.78 -36.79
N THR A 112 32.55 16.19 -35.74
CA THR A 112 32.69 15.73 -34.36
C THR A 112 31.45 14.96 -33.85
N ALA A 113 30.50 14.67 -34.75
CA ALA A 113 29.32 13.89 -34.40
C ALA A 113 29.69 12.41 -34.17
N VAL A 114 29.60 11.99 -32.91
CA VAL A 114 29.82 10.64 -32.39
C VAL A 114 28.53 10.18 -31.73
#